data_AF-A0A2H5WQM5-F1
#
_entry.id   AF-A0A2H5WQM5-F1
#
_cell.length_a   1.000
_cell.length_b   1.000
_cell.length_c   1.000
_cell.angle_alpha   90.00
_cell.angle_beta   90.00
_cell.angle_gamma   90.00
#
_symmetry.space_group_name_H-M   'P 1'
#
loop_
_entity.id
_entity.type
_entity.pdbx_description
1 polymer ?
#
loop_
_entity_poly.entity_id
_entity_poly.type
_entity_poly.pdbx_seq_one_letter_code
_entity_poly.pdbx_strand_id
1 'polypeptide(L)'
;MPSLKTDWGQDSPDELLISLWLGAGEAFEEIQLEISFPARKSSRFFPNRLRWTVAPHGGRAREIAVRPAEGTPEAIEIEPRQLSSKKSVRFRVSYTGLQAGMYTLSVNALPNAILVEDRPVRVQGGALSVYLPNPVKPPEAKAGQTFLCLPRDGEFPSSYRDLQGRPVAGQKVALRVWRLTKVEPRRLEFAVEGLSGRVWCEWDGSLEKLPALLPIVEEPTVRQLRAKYEGRQVWGYGGIGATALTRETLEPVGLGFERLKPARLLRLYRVWLPWVWLPLGSATYIGGRNYGFYAHHPLVVKLQPMGKAVSGMMFESQHTWRLFESPQRHALGFYAVHADAWDLERAYSLQNPFELSKRWSARERRAWRTGEPAEGISHEVLAWIQGWPCIYGTKQELKRLDKWIYENVPFEAEFFFRNGRLVRWNIPDLP
;
A
#
# COMPACT_ATOMS: atom_id res chain seq x y z
N MET A 1 13.65 5.64 -2.73
CA MET A 1 14.21 6.90 -3.24
C MET A 1 15.03 6.56 -4.48
N PRO A 2 14.83 7.30 -5.59
CA PRO A 2 15.45 8.61 -5.78
C PRO A 2 14.42 9.75 -5.78
N SER A 3 14.78 10.88 -5.20
CA SER A 3 14.09 12.14 -5.40
C SER A 3 14.32 12.60 -6.84
N LEU A 4 13.30 12.56 -7.68
CA LEU A 4 13.29 13.39 -8.89
C LEU A 4 13.39 14.83 -8.41
N LYS A 5 14.58 15.39 -8.57
CA LYS A 5 14.82 16.82 -8.61
C LYS A 5 13.91 17.35 -9.72
N THR A 6 12.77 17.90 -9.35
CA THR A 6 12.20 18.97 -10.16
C THR A 6 13.18 20.12 -10.04
N ASP A 7 13.98 20.32 -11.07
CA ASP A 7 14.68 21.58 -11.26
C ASP A 7 13.64 22.68 -11.11
N TRP A 8 13.85 23.53 -10.10
CA TRP A 8 13.09 24.75 -9.91
C TRP A 8 13.46 25.68 -11.05
N GLY A 9 12.79 25.48 -12.19
CA GLY A 9 12.74 26.45 -13.26
C GLY A 9 12.13 27.73 -12.70
N GLN A 10 12.92 28.80 -12.78
CA GLN A 10 12.60 30.20 -12.49
C GLN A 10 11.10 30.51 -12.47
N ASP A 11 10.52 30.57 -11.27
CA ASP A 11 9.22 31.20 -11.06
C ASP A 11 9.36 32.72 -11.29
N SER A 12 8.33 33.28 -11.93
CA SER A 12 8.18 34.71 -12.11
C SER A 12 8.22 35.45 -10.77
N PRO A 13 8.67 36.71 -10.73
CA PRO A 13 9.02 37.41 -9.50
C PRO A 13 7.87 37.79 -8.55
N ASP A 14 6.59 37.52 -8.85
CA ASP A 14 5.49 38.24 -8.19
C ASP A 14 4.57 37.46 -7.23
N GLU A 15 4.68 36.13 -7.06
CA GLU A 15 3.98 35.45 -5.96
C GLU A 15 4.79 34.27 -5.41
N LEU A 16 5.35 34.43 -4.19
CA LEU A 16 5.95 33.31 -3.44
C LEU A 16 4.85 32.28 -3.11
N LEU A 17 4.95 31.10 -3.73
CA LEU A 17 4.07 29.96 -3.48
C LEU A 17 4.76 28.94 -2.57
N ILE A 18 4.12 28.56 -1.46
CA ILE A 18 4.54 27.46 -0.61
C ILE A 18 3.59 26.27 -0.78
N SER A 19 4.13 25.08 -1.05
CA SER A 19 3.34 23.85 -1.14
C SER A 19 3.46 23.01 0.13
N LEU A 20 2.32 22.49 0.58
CA LEU A 20 2.21 21.56 1.70
C LEU A 20 2.16 20.12 1.19
N TRP A 21 2.97 19.24 1.77
CA TRP A 21 3.03 17.82 1.40
C TRP A 21 2.66 16.96 2.60
N LEU A 22 1.64 16.12 2.44
CA LEU A 22 1.24 15.16 3.46
C LEU A 22 1.87 13.79 3.19
N GLY A 23 2.36 13.17 4.25
CA GLY A 23 2.94 11.83 4.24
C GLY A 23 2.50 11.00 5.44
N ALA A 24 2.82 9.71 5.39
CA ALA A 24 2.62 8.78 6.50
C ALA A 24 3.46 9.19 7.72
N GLY A 25 2.88 9.09 8.92
CA GLY A 25 3.63 9.16 10.17
C GLY A 25 4.13 7.79 10.64
N GLU A 26 4.68 7.74 11.85
CA GLU A 26 5.22 6.50 12.45
C GLU A 26 4.11 5.62 13.06
N ALA A 27 3.02 6.23 13.53
CA ALA A 27 1.89 5.57 14.20
C ALA A 27 0.58 5.71 13.41
N PHE A 28 -0.43 4.88 13.75
CA PHE A 28 -1.71 4.82 13.03
C PHE A 28 -2.38 6.19 12.88
N GLU A 29 -2.41 6.99 13.95
CA GLU A 29 -3.04 8.32 13.96
C GLU A 29 -2.08 9.44 13.53
N GLU A 30 -0.82 9.13 13.25
CA GLU A 30 0.19 10.15 12.98
C GLU A 30 0.35 10.40 11.48
N ILE A 31 0.37 11.67 11.10
CA ILE A 31 0.70 12.15 9.75
C ILE A 31 1.91 13.08 9.82
N GLN A 32 2.69 13.09 8.75
CA GLN A 32 3.79 14.03 8.58
C GLN A 32 3.40 15.11 7.57
N LEU A 33 3.55 16.38 7.96
CA LEU A 33 3.46 17.52 7.06
C LEU A 33 4.88 17.99 6.73
N GLU A 34 5.27 17.89 5.46
CA GLU A 34 6.48 18.51 4.92
C GLU A 34 6.15 19.84 4.24
N ILE A 35 6.93 20.86 4.54
CA ILE A 35 6.79 22.21 3.99
C ILE A 35 8.15 22.64 3.44
N SER A 36 8.16 23.17 2.21
CA SER A 36 9.35 23.76 1.60
C SER A 36 9.26 25.28 1.66
N PHE A 37 10.29 25.91 2.22
CA PHE A 37 10.40 27.35 2.38
C PHE A 37 11.44 27.93 1.41
N PRO A 38 11.25 29.18 0.97
CA PRO A 38 12.17 29.84 0.05
C PRO A 38 13.58 29.95 0.64
N ALA A 39 14.58 29.89 -0.24
CA ALA A 39 15.97 30.12 0.12
C ALA A 39 16.16 31.51 0.72
N ARG A 40 17.13 31.65 1.65
CA ARG A 40 17.67 32.93 2.13
C ARG A 40 16.66 33.93 2.72
N LYS A 41 15.43 33.51 3.01
CA LYS A 41 14.40 34.33 3.66
C LYS A 41 14.08 33.78 5.03
N SER A 42 13.91 34.66 6.02
CA SER A 42 13.36 34.25 7.32
C SER A 42 11.91 33.81 7.12
N SER A 43 11.49 32.74 7.77
CA SER A 43 10.11 32.29 7.71
C SER A 43 9.62 31.81 9.06
N ARG A 44 8.32 31.96 9.30
CA ARG A 44 7.63 31.49 10.51
C ARG A 44 6.45 30.64 10.13
N PHE A 45 6.28 29.52 10.81
CA PHE A 45 5.15 28.62 10.60
C PHE A 45 4.38 28.42 11.92
N PHE A 46 3.06 28.54 11.87
CA PHE A 46 2.15 28.40 12.99
C PHE A 46 1.28 27.14 12.79
N PRO A 47 1.66 25.98 13.35
CA PRO A 47 0.96 24.70 13.14
C PRO A 47 -0.52 24.70 13.54
N ASN A 48 -0.89 25.52 14.52
CA ASN A 48 -2.26 25.67 15.01
C ASN A 48 -3.18 26.46 14.05
N ARG A 49 -2.62 27.12 13.03
CA ARG A 49 -3.35 27.87 12.00
C ARG A 49 -3.58 27.07 10.73
N LEU A 50 -3.70 25.76 10.86
CA LEU A 50 -4.05 24.87 9.76
C LEU A 50 -5.51 24.44 9.87
N ARG A 51 -6.19 24.39 8.72
CA ARG A 51 -7.52 23.82 8.60
C ARG A 51 -7.43 22.44 7.98
N TRP A 52 -7.96 21.46 8.69
CA TRP A 52 -7.95 20.05 8.28
C TRP A 52 -9.35 19.59 7.92
N THR A 53 -9.47 18.93 6.77
CA THR A 53 -10.73 18.33 6.33
C THR A 53 -10.52 16.89 5.90
N VAL A 54 -11.57 16.09 6.06
CA VAL A 54 -11.63 14.72 5.56
C VAL A 54 -12.86 14.58 4.67
N ALA A 55 -12.70 13.96 3.51
CA ALA A 55 -13.78 13.64 2.59
C ALA A 55 -13.80 12.14 2.31
N PRO A 56 -14.90 11.40 2.58
CA PRO A 56 -15.03 10.04 2.05
C PRO A 56 -15.09 10.08 0.53
N HIS A 57 -14.64 9.02 -0.14
CA HIS A 57 -14.73 8.92 -1.59
C HIS A 57 -16.17 9.13 -2.09
N GLY A 58 -16.35 10.07 -3.01
CA GLY A 58 -17.66 10.45 -3.56
C GLY A 58 -18.55 11.26 -2.60
N GLY A 59 -18.06 11.63 -1.40
CA GLY A 59 -18.81 12.40 -0.42
C GLY A 59 -18.27 13.81 -0.20
N ARG A 60 -18.94 14.55 0.68
CA ARG A 60 -18.57 15.94 1.01
C ARG A 60 -17.48 15.99 2.07
N ALA A 61 -16.56 16.93 1.91
CA ALA A 61 -15.56 17.23 2.92
C ALA A 61 -16.21 17.75 4.21
N ARG A 62 -15.67 17.34 5.35
CA ARG A 62 -16.01 17.85 6.68
C ARG A 62 -14.74 18.12 7.46
N GLU A 63 -14.82 18.98 8.47
CA GLU A 63 -13.68 19.21 9.36
C GLU A 63 -13.35 17.95 10.18
N ILE A 64 -12.07 17.78 10.45
CA ILE A 64 -11.55 16.68 11.27
C ILE A 64 -10.61 17.24 12.32
N ALA A 65 -10.71 16.70 13.54
CA ALA A 65 -9.82 17.11 14.62
C ALA A 65 -8.41 16.59 14.37
N VAL A 66 -7.46 17.53 14.28
CA VAL A 66 -6.02 17.26 14.12
C VAL A 66 -5.27 18.15 15.10
N ARG A 67 -4.26 17.58 15.76
CA ARG A 67 -3.43 18.30 16.74
C ARG A 67 -1.95 18.12 16.41
N PRO A 68 -1.09 19.14 16.56
CA PRO A 68 0.35 18.95 16.50
C PRO A 68 0.80 17.89 17.51
N ALA A 69 1.88 17.17 17.20
CA ALA A 69 2.49 16.25 18.17
C ALA A 69 2.95 16.99 19.44
N GLU A 70 2.99 16.27 20.55
CA GLU A 70 3.44 16.82 21.84
C GLU A 70 4.83 17.47 21.72
N GLY A 71 5.01 18.63 22.34
CA GLY A 71 6.26 19.41 22.25
C GLY A 71 6.41 20.25 20.97
N THR A 72 5.46 20.22 20.03
CA THR A 72 5.48 21.15 18.89
C THR A 72 5.24 22.59 19.37
N PRO A 73 6.14 23.55 19.10
CA PRO A 73 5.97 24.93 19.55
C PRO A 73 4.84 25.62 18.79
N GLU A 74 4.30 26.69 19.39
CA GLU A 74 3.23 27.50 18.79
C GLU A 74 3.68 28.15 17.46
N ALA A 75 4.92 28.62 17.42
CA ALA A 75 5.57 29.15 16.23
C ALA A 75 6.90 28.41 16.00
N ILE A 76 7.15 28.06 14.75
CA ILE A 76 8.38 27.43 14.30
C ILE A 76 9.12 28.46 13.44
N GLU A 77 10.24 28.95 13.97
CA GLU A 77 11.20 29.76 13.23
C GLU A 77 11.97 28.88 12.24
N ILE A 78 12.08 29.35 11.00
CA ILE A 78 12.79 28.68 9.92
C ILE A 78 13.99 29.53 9.55
N GLU A 79 15.18 28.98 9.83
CA GLU A 79 16.42 29.65 9.49
C GLU A 79 16.61 29.74 7.97
N PRO A 80 17.08 30.90 7.47
CA PRO A 80 17.47 31.06 6.07
C PRO A 80 18.60 30.11 5.68
N ARG A 81 18.44 29.41 4.55
CA ARG A 81 19.51 28.55 3.97
C ARG A 81 19.82 28.94 2.53
N GLN A 82 20.99 28.52 2.03
CA GLN A 82 21.45 28.88 0.68
C GLN A 82 20.56 28.36 -0.45
N LEU A 83 19.93 27.19 -0.29
CA LEU A 83 19.14 26.51 -1.33
C LEU A 83 17.64 26.51 -1.05
N SER A 84 17.23 25.89 0.05
CA SER A 84 15.85 25.91 0.56
C SER A 84 15.86 25.33 1.96
N SER A 85 14.84 25.66 2.75
CA SER A 85 14.63 25.07 4.06
C SER A 85 13.42 24.16 3.98
N LYS A 86 13.59 22.88 4.33
CA LYS A 86 12.48 21.94 4.50
C LYS A 86 12.20 21.76 5.99
N LYS A 87 10.93 21.78 6.36
CA LYS A 87 10.50 21.45 7.72
C LYS A 87 9.47 20.35 7.67
N SER A 88 9.65 19.37 8.55
CA SER A 88 8.65 18.35 8.84
C SER A 88 8.03 18.60 10.21
N VAL A 89 6.71 18.54 10.29
CA VAL A 89 5.95 18.63 11.54
C VAL A 89 4.98 17.48 11.60
N ARG A 90 4.89 16.83 12.76
CA ARG A 90 3.99 15.68 12.96
C ARG A 90 2.68 16.14 13.56
N PHE A 91 1.60 15.53 13.12
CA PHE A 91 0.26 15.76 13.64
C PHE A 91 -0.43 14.44 13.97
N ARG A 92 -1.32 14.46 14.96
CA ARG A 92 -2.22 13.36 15.30
C ARG A 92 -3.62 13.65 14.80
N VAL A 93 -4.19 12.72 14.05
CA VAL A 93 -5.52 12.78 13.45
C VAL A 93 -6.49 11.93 14.27
N SER A 94 -7.64 12.49 14.64
CA SER A 94 -8.70 11.71 15.28
C SER A 94 -9.62 11.11 14.22
N TYR A 95 -9.47 9.80 13.97
CA TYR A 95 -10.37 9.03 13.09
C TYR A 95 -11.69 8.61 13.76
N THR A 96 -11.94 9.05 15.00
CA THR A 96 -13.17 8.78 15.73
C THR A 96 -14.41 9.11 14.91
N GLY A 97 -15.34 8.16 14.80
CA GLY A 97 -16.60 8.34 14.06
C GLY A 97 -16.47 8.24 12.53
N LEU A 98 -15.29 7.89 12.00
CA LEU A 98 -15.15 7.45 10.61
C LEU A 98 -15.50 5.96 10.50
N GLN A 99 -16.04 5.57 9.35
CA GLN A 99 -16.31 4.17 9.02
C GLN A 99 -15.17 3.63 8.16
N ALA A 100 -15.14 2.31 7.93
CA ALA A 100 -14.21 1.74 6.99
C ALA A 100 -14.45 2.30 5.57
N GLY A 101 -13.40 2.71 4.87
CA GLY A 101 -13.52 3.30 3.55
C GLY A 101 -12.30 4.11 3.12
N MET A 102 -12.35 4.57 1.86
CA MET A 102 -11.36 5.47 1.28
C MET A 102 -11.72 6.93 1.61
N TYR A 103 -10.72 7.68 2.05
CA TYR A 103 -10.83 9.09 2.40
C TYR A 103 -9.72 9.90 1.75
N THR A 104 -10.01 11.17 1.47
CA THR A 104 -8.99 12.19 1.20
C THR A 104 -8.90 13.09 2.42
N LEU A 105 -7.73 13.08 3.07
CA LEU A 105 -7.36 14.03 4.10
C LEU A 105 -6.71 15.24 3.44
N SER A 106 -7.16 16.44 3.76
CA SER A 106 -6.65 17.67 3.19
C SER A 106 -6.27 18.68 4.27
N VAL A 107 -5.21 19.44 4.00
CA VAL A 107 -4.72 20.52 4.84
C VAL A 107 -4.66 21.80 4.03
N ASN A 108 -5.18 22.87 4.62
CA ASN A 108 -5.05 24.22 4.08
C ASN A 108 -4.49 25.14 5.15
N ALA A 109 -3.60 26.05 4.76
CA ALA A 109 -3.14 27.10 5.63
C ALA A 109 -4.23 28.19 5.76
N LEU A 110 -4.57 28.57 6.98
CA LEU A 110 -5.34 29.80 7.23
C LEU A 110 -4.45 31.03 6.95
N PRO A 111 -5.04 32.23 6.78
CA PRO A 111 -4.25 33.46 6.68
C PRO A 111 -3.21 33.55 7.81
N ASN A 112 -1.99 34.01 7.50
CA ASN A 112 -0.87 34.13 8.44
C ASN A 112 -0.40 32.82 9.11
N ALA A 113 -0.80 31.65 8.61
CA ALA A 113 -0.25 30.38 9.10
C ALA A 113 1.23 30.21 8.72
N ILE A 114 1.64 30.80 7.59
CA ILE A 114 3.02 30.87 7.16
C ILE A 114 3.34 32.33 6.82
N LEU A 115 4.43 32.83 7.39
CA LEU A 115 4.98 34.14 7.12
C LEU A 115 6.38 33.98 6.51
N VAL A 116 6.69 34.76 5.49
CA VAL A 116 8.01 34.89 4.90
C VAL A 116 8.38 36.37 4.99
N GLU A 117 9.50 36.70 5.63
CA GLU A 117 9.89 38.09 5.91
C GLU A 117 8.72 38.88 6.56
N ASP A 118 8.04 38.21 7.51
CA ASP A 118 6.88 38.73 8.25
C ASP A 118 5.63 39.07 7.42
N ARG A 119 5.57 38.61 6.17
CA ARG A 119 4.40 38.79 5.30
C ARG A 119 3.70 37.46 5.03
N PRO A 120 2.36 37.42 4.99
CA PRO A 120 1.65 36.23 4.54
C PRO A 120 1.98 35.93 3.09
N VAL A 121 2.03 34.64 2.77
CA VAL A 121 2.28 34.15 1.41
C VAL A 121 1.17 33.23 0.94
N ARG A 122 1.09 33.01 -0.36
CA ARG A 122 0.14 32.06 -0.93
C ARG A 122 0.60 30.65 -0.61
N VAL A 123 -0.33 29.82 -0.14
CA VAL A 123 -0.05 28.44 0.23
C VAL A 123 -0.95 27.52 -0.56
N GLN A 124 -0.35 26.58 -1.27
CA GLN A 124 -1.06 25.46 -1.87
C GLN A 124 -1.26 24.37 -0.81
N GLY A 125 -2.53 24.01 -0.58
CA GLY A 125 -2.90 22.96 0.35
C GLY A 125 -2.32 21.59 -0.04
N GLY A 126 -2.22 20.71 0.95
CA GLY A 126 -1.77 19.32 0.78
C GLY A 126 -2.94 18.36 0.87
N ALA A 127 -2.84 17.22 0.19
CA ALA A 127 -3.83 16.15 0.28
C ALA A 127 -3.16 14.77 0.34
N LEU A 128 -3.82 13.84 1.03
CA LEU A 128 -3.40 12.46 1.17
C LEU A 128 -4.62 11.55 1.06
N SER A 129 -4.55 10.54 0.20
CA SER A 129 -5.56 9.48 0.15
C SER A 129 -5.21 8.37 1.13
N VAL A 130 -6.17 8.00 1.98
CA VAL A 130 -6.02 6.98 3.02
C VAL A 130 -7.21 6.01 3.00
N TYR A 131 -6.93 4.73 3.20
CA TYR A 131 -7.95 3.72 3.43
C TYR A 131 -7.96 3.30 4.89
N LEU A 132 -9.10 3.47 5.54
CA LEU A 132 -9.36 3.02 6.91
C LEU A 132 -10.11 1.67 6.85
N PRO A 133 -9.59 0.59 7.45
CA PRO A 133 -10.35 -0.65 7.61
C PRO A 133 -11.36 -0.51 8.76
N ASN A 134 -12.12 -1.57 9.05
CA ASN A 134 -12.91 -1.56 10.28
C ASN A 134 -11.98 -1.47 11.50
N PRO A 135 -12.43 -0.82 12.60
CA PRO A 135 -11.63 -0.69 13.80
C PRO A 135 -11.16 -2.05 14.32
N VAL A 136 -9.86 -2.16 14.53
CA VAL A 136 -9.19 -3.32 15.13
C VAL A 136 -8.59 -2.92 16.47
N LYS A 137 -8.50 -3.87 17.40
CA LYS A 137 -7.85 -3.61 18.69
C LYS A 137 -6.33 -3.53 18.51
N PRO A 138 -5.64 -2.58 19.16
CA PRO A 138 -4.18 -2.55 19.19
C PRO A 138 -3.61 -3.87 19.71
N PRO A 139 -2.44 -4.30 19.19
CA PRO A 139 -1.76 -5.50 19.68
C PRO A 139 -1.27 -5.28 21.11
N GLU A 140 -1.40 -6.31 21.93
CA GLU A 140 -1.00 -6.28 23.33
C GLU A 140 0.16 -7.26 23.57
N ALA A 141 1.11 -6.88 24.42
CA ALA A 141 2.19 -7.75 24.85
C ALA A 141 1.69 -8.79 25.86
N LYS A 142 0.92 -9.75 25.35
CA LYS A 142 0.36 -10.86 26.12
C LYS A 142 0.59 -12.20 25.42
N ALA A 143 0.75 -13.25 26.22
CA ALA A 143 0.80 -14.60 25.71
C ALA A 143 -0.45 -14.88 24.83
N GLY A 144 -0.22 -15.49 23.68
CA GLY A 144 -1.23 -15.72 22.65
C GLY A 144 -1.23 -14.70 21.51
N GLN A 145 -0.66 -13.49 21.69
CA GLN A 145 -0.52 -12.54 20.58
C GLN A 145 0.27 -13.18 19.44
N THR A 146 -0.23 -13.07 18.22
CA THR A 146 0.41 -13.65 17.04
C THR A 146 1.00 -12.58 16.14
N PHE A 147 2.03 -12.96 15.39
CA PHE A 147 2.77 -12.09 14.48
C PHE A 147 3.02 -12.85 13.18
N LEU A 148 2.98 -12.14 12.06
CA LEU A 148 3.52 -12.61 10.81
C LEU A 148 4.97 -12.14 10.72
N CYS A 149 5.90 -13.09 10.59
CA CYS A 149 7.28 -12.75 10.30
C CYS A 149 7.43 -12.38 8.82
N LEU A 150 7.56 -11.09 8.54
CA LEU A 150 7.72 -10.54 7.21
C LEU A 150 8.87 -9.52 7.24
N PRO A 151 10.10 -9.92 6.84
CA PRO A 151 11.22 -9.00 6.70
C PRO A 151 10.82 -7.83 5.80
N ARG A 152 11.01 -6.61 6.30
CA ARG A 152 10.86 -5.37 5.54
C ARG A 152 12.27 -4.90 5.23
N ASP A 153 12.50 -4.43 4.01
CA ASP A 153 13.80 -3.91 3.56
C ASP A 153 14.92 -4.95 3.40
N GLY A 154 14.56 -6.21 3.20
CA GLY A 154 15.49 -7.26 2.77
C GLY A 154 16.38 -7.85 3.87
N GLU A 155 16.29 -7.36 5.10
CA GLU A 155 17.11 -7.87 6.20
C GLU A 155 16.25 -8.50 7.31
N PHE A 156 16.71 -9.66 7.79
CA PHE A 156 16.20 -10.25 9.02
C PHE A 156 17.17 -9.92 10.17
N PRO A 157 16.67 -9.33 11.26
CA PRO A 157 17.53 -8.79 12.32
C PRO A 157 18.22 -9.93 13.08
N SER A 158 19.51 -9.72 13.39
CA SER A 158 20.34 -10.66 14.16
C SER A 158 19.96 -10.75 15.65
N SER A 159 18.97 -9.95 16.10
CA SER A 159 18.51 -9.91 17.49
C SER A 159 17.65 -11.12 17.89
N TYR A 160 17.11 -11.89 16.94
CA TYR A 160 16.32 -13.09 17.24
C TYR A 160 17.21 -14.30 17.49
N ARG A 161 17.02 -14.95 18.65
CA ARG A 161 17.86 -16.05 19.14
C ARG A 161 17.06 -17.28 19.49
N ASP A 162 17.65 -18.46 19.34
CA ASP A 162 17.11 -19.69 19.91
C ASP A 162 17.31 -19.72 21.44
N LEU A 163 16.72 -20.71 22.13
CA LEU A 163 16.87 -20.84 23.58
C LEU A 163 18.32 -21.11 24.05
N GLN A 164 19.22 -21.47 23.14
CA GLN A 164 20.66 -21.63 23.41
C GLN A 164 21.45 -20.33 23.16
N GLY A 165 20.77 -19.23 22.79
CA GLY A 165 21.37 -17.92 22.54
C GLY A 165 21.94 -17.72 21.13
N ARG A 166 21.79 -18.71 20.24
CA ARG A 166 22.33 -18.63 18.87
C ARG A 166 21.39 -17.84 17.96
N PRO A 167 21.92 -17.03 17.03
CA PRO A 167 21.10 -16.32 16.05
C PRO A 167 20.23 -17.29 15.23
N VAL A 168 18.98 -16.91 15.00
CA VAL A 168 18.06 -17.68 14.16
C VAL A 168 18.19 -17.24 12.71
N ALA A 169 18.45 -18.19 11.82
CA ALA A 169 18.48 -17.92 10.38
C ALA A 169 17.08 -17.48 9.88
N GLY A 170 17.00 -16.28 9.30
CA GLY A 170 15.74 -15.70 8.83
C GLY A 170 15.00 -16.59 7.83
N GLN A 171 15.72 -17.33 6.98
CA GLN A 171 15.15 -18.27 6.01
C GLN A 171 14.32 -19.39 6.65
N LYS A 172 14.58 -19.72 7.93
CA LYS A 172 13.83 -20.75 8.66
C LYS A 172 12.52 -20.21 9.22
N VAL A 173 12.41 -18.91 9.44
CA VAL A 173 11.34 -18.29 10.25
C VAL A 173 10.51 -17.24 9.51
N ALA A 174 11.03 -16.68 8.42
CA ALA A 174 10.30 -15.76 7.56
C ALA A 174 9.08 -16.43 6.93
N LEU A 175 8.04 -15.62 6.69
CA LEU A 175 6.71 -16.03 6.22
C LEU A 175 6.01 -17.05 7.13
N ARG A 176 6.39 -17.18 8.40
CA ARG A 176 5.71 -18.04 9.39
C ARG A 176 4.96 -17.21 10.42
N VAL A 177 3.95 -17.83 11.03
CA VAL A 177 3.28 -17.23 12.19
C VAL A 177 4.10 -17.50 13.45
N TRP A 178 4.37 -16.44 14.21
CA TRP A 178 5.00 -16.49 15.51
C TRP A 178 3.95 -16.23 16.56
N ARG A 179 3.90 -17.03 17.62
CA ARG A 179 2.97 -16.88 18.73
C ARG A 179 3.76 -16.53 19.98
N LEU A 180 3.46 -15.39 20.58
CA LEU A 180 4.03 -14.96 21.85
C LEU A 180 3.61 -15.95 22.94
N THR A 181 4.59 -16.54 23.62
CA THR A 181 4.40 -17.55 24.67
C THR A 181 4.75 -17.03 26.05
N LYS A 182 5.69 -16.08 26.13
CA LYS A 182 6.13 -15.49 27.39
C LYS A 182 6.48 -14.02 27.19
N VAL A 183 6.11 -13.20 28.17
CA VAL A 183 6.44 -11.77 28.24
C VAL A 183 7.16 -11.52 29.54
N GLU A 184 8.39 -11.05 29.43
CA GLU A 184 9.24 -10.62 30.53
C GLU A 184 9.60 -9.15 30.35
N PRO A 185 10.03 -8.42 31.41
CA PRO A 185 10.27 -6.98 31.34
C PRO A 185 11.17 -6.51 30.19
N ARG A 186 12.10 -7.34 29.71
CA ARG A 186 13.02 -7.03 28.60
C ARG A 186 13.17 -8.14 27.58
N ARG A 187 12.32 -9.17 27.65
CA ARG A 187 12.40 -10.34 26.76
C ARG A 187 11.02 -10.83 26.34
N LEU A 188 10.92 -11.20 25.07
CA LEU A 188 9.76 -11.90 24.52
C LEU A 188 10.17 -13.28 24.04
N GLU A 189 9.37 -14.30 24.31
CA GLU A 189 9.57 -15.65 23.77
C GLU A 189 8.42 -16.07 22.87
N PHE A 190 8.74 -16.69 21.75
CA PHE A 190 7.82 -17.09 20.70
C PHE A 190 7.90 -18.57 20.38
N ALA A 191 6.75 -19.20 20.16
CA ALA A 191 6.66 -20.43 19.39
C ALA A 191 6.49 -20.07 17.91
N VAL A 192 7.22 -20.73 17.03
CA VAL A 192 7.17 -20.47 15.59
C VAL A 192 6.49 -21.63 14.88
N GLU A 193 5.53 -21.32 14.00
CA GLU A 193 4.78 -22.31 13.21
C GLU A 193 5.71 -23.30 12.50
N GLY A 194 5.56 -24.59 12.78
CA GLY A 194 6.35 -25.66 12.14
C GLY A 194 7.79 -25.78 12.62
N LEU A 195 8.17 -25.13 13.73
CA LEU A 195 9.43 -25.37 14.44
C LEU A 195 9.14 -25.90 15.85
N SER A 196 9.94 -26.85 16.34
CA SER A 196 9.81 -27.42 17.69
C SER A 196 10.45 -26.54 18.77
N GLY A 197 11.49 -25.78 18.42
CA GLY A 197 12.18 -24.85 19.32
C GLY A 197 11.47 -23.51 19.47
N ARG A 198 11.79 -22.78 20.54
CA ARG A 198 11.36 -21.39 20.75
C ARG A 198 12.42 -20.39 20.27
N VAL A 199 11.94 -19.22 19.90
CA VAL A 199 12.76 -18.05 19.54
C VAL A 199 12.50 -16.95 20.55
N TRP A 200 13.50 -16.16 20.90
CA TRP A 200 13.34 -14.99 21.76
C TRP A 200 14.05 -13.77 21.21
N CYS A 201 13.63 -12.60 21.65
CA CYS A 201 14.33 -11.33 21.43
C CYS A 201 14.24 -10.45 22.67
N GLU A 202 15.13 -9.46 22.72
CA GLU A 202 14.98 -8.33 23.61
C GLU A 202 13.92 -7.36 23.05
N TRP A 203 13.25 -6.63 23.94
CA TRP A 203 12.28 -5.61 23.56
C TRP A 203 12.27 -4.45 24.56
N ASP A 204 11.89 -3.27 24.08
CA ASP A 204 11.87 -2.00 24.82
C ASP A 204 10.47 -1.62 25.33
N GLY A 205 9.51 -2.55 25.24
CA GLY A 205 8.11 -2.33 25.58
C GLY A 205 7.20 -1.98 24.40
N SER A 206 7.72 -1.89 23.17
CA SER A 206 6.91 -1.62 21.98
C SER A 206 6.84 -2.81 21.02
N LEU A 207 5.68 -3.45 20.93
CA LEU A 207 5.47 -4.56 19.98
C LEU A 207 5.53 -4.11 18.51
N GLU A 208 5.14 -2.88 18.23
CA GLU A 208 5.09 -2.34 16.87
C GLU A 208 6.48 -2.08 16.28
N LYS A 209 7.49 -1.94 17.15
CA LYS A 209 8.89 -1.76 16.78
C LYS A 209 9.66 -3.07 16.63
N LEU A 210 9.00 -4.22 16.85
CA LEU A 210 9.66 -5.52 16.68
C LEU A 210 10.04 -5.73 15.22
N PRO A 211 11.35 -5.83 14.91
CA PRO A 211 11.81 -5.85 13.53
C PRO A 211 11.32 -7.12 12.82
N ALA A 212 10.81 -6.97 11.59
CA ALA A 212 10.21 -8.07 10.79
C ALA A 212 9.00 -8.79 11.40
N LEU A 213 8.50 -8.42 12.58
CA LEU A 213 7.32 -9.05 13.19
C LEU A 213 6.11 -8.11 13.12
N LEU A 214 5.18 -8.43 12.23
CA LEU A 214 3.95 -7.68 12.07
C LEU A 214 2.86 -8.31 12.94
N PRO A 215 2.33 -7.64 13.98
CA PRO A 215 1.27 -8.20 14.81
C PRO A 215 0.06 -8.57 13.95
N ILE A 216 -0.51 -9.76 14.16
CA ILE A 216 -1.76 -10.18 13.51
C ILE A 216 -2.91 -9.76 14.42
N VAL A 217 -3.90 -9.09 13.83
CA VAL A 217 -5.09 -8.64 14.55
C VAL A 217 -6.33 -9.32 13.99
N GLU A 218 -7.30 -9.59 14.87
CA GLU A 218 -8.54 -10.25 14.50
C GLU A 218 -9.63 -9.23 14.16
N GLU A 219 -10.39 -9.52 13.10
CA GLU A 219 -11.50 -8.71 12.63
C GLU A 219 -12.53 -9.62 11.92
N PRO A 220 -13.86 -9.37 12.05
CA PRO A 220 -14.89 -10.19 11.40
C PRO A 220 -14.70 -10.38 9.88
N THR A 221 -14.29 -9.34 9.16
CA THR A 221 -14.06 -9.38 7.70
C THR A 221 -13.03 -10.42 7.31
N VAL A 222 -11.93 -10.50 8.07
CA VAL A 222 -10.84 -11.48 7.85
C VAL A 222 -11.36 -12.90 8.00
N ARG A 223 -12.20 -13.17 9.02
CA ARG A 223 -12.79 -14.50 9.23
C ARG A 223 -13.64 -14.94 8.03
N GLN A 224 -14.45 -14.03 7.49
CA GLN A 224 -15.27 -14.29 6.30
C GLN A 224 -14.41 -14.55 5.05
N LEU A 225 -13.38 -13.71 4.83
CA LEU A 225 -12.46 -13.88 3.71
C LEU A 225 -11.68 -15.20 3.80
N ARG A 226 -11.22 -15.58 5.00
CA ARG A 226 -10.56 -16.88 5.22
C ARG A 226 -11.48 -18.05 4.90
N ALA A 227 -12.72 -18.04 5.39
CA ALA A 227 -13.70 -19.09 5.08
C ALA A 227 -13.98 -19.20 3.56
N LYS A 228 -13.97 -18.06 2.85
CA LYS A 228 -14.24 -17.99 1.41
C LYS A 228 -13.04 -18.41 0.55
N TYR A 229 -11.83 -17.96 0.89
CA TYR A 229 -10.66 -18.04 0.00
C TYR A 229 -9.57 -19.00 0.46
N GLU A 230 -9.41 -19.24 1.77
CA GLU A 230 -8.26 -19.99 2.28
C GLU A 230 -8.26 -21.44 1.78
N GLY A 231 -7.11 -21.89 1.28
CA GLY A 231 -6.92 -23.20 0.67
C GLY A 231 -7.46 -23.34 -0.75
N ARG A 232 -8.21 -22.36 -1.28
CA ARG A 232 -8.83 -22.40 -2.60
C ARG A 232 -7.88 -21.96 -3.72
N GLN A 233 -8.19 -22.38 -4.93
CA GLN A 233 -7.61 -21.79 -6.15
C GLN A 233 -8.30 -20.47 -6.46
N VAL A 234 -7.50 -19.49 -6.84
CA VAL A 234 -7.92 -18.17 -7.27
C VAL A 234 -7.27 -17.82 -8.60
N TRP A 235 -7.95 -17.00 -9.38
CA TRP A 235 -7.47 -16.43 -10.64
C TRP A 235 -7.41 -14.91 -10.52
N GLY A 236 -6.38 -14.30 -11.10
CA GLY A 236 -6.18 -12.86 -11.03
C GLY A 236 -6.83 -12.13 -12.21
N TYR A 237 -7.54 -11.03 -11.93
CA TYR A 237 -7.93 -10.09 -12.99
C TYR A 237 -6.69 -9.32 -13.46
N GLY A 238 -6.38 -9.35 -14.76
CA GLY A 238 -5.10 -8.84 -15.29
C GLY A 238 -3.89 -9.76 -15.01
N GLY A 239 -4.08 -10.78 -14.16
CA GLY A 239 -3.05 -11.76 -13.77
C GLY A 239 -2.78 -11.73 -12.26
N ILE A 240 -1.93 -12.64 -11.80
CA ILE A 240 -1.55 -12.70 -10.39
C ILE A 240 -0.30 -11.84 -10.20
N GLY A 241 -0.41 -10.78 -9.41
CA GLY A 241 0.74 -10.07 -8.84
C GLY A 241 1.05 -10.61 -7.44
N ALA A 242 2.32 -10.82 -7.13
CA ALA A 242 2.78 -11.18 -5.79
C ALA A 242 4.20 -10.68 -5.53
N THR A 243 4.53 -10.43 -4.28
CA THR A 243 5.90 -10.25 -3.82
C THR A 243 6.48 -11.62 -3.45
N ALA A 244 7.59 -11.98 -4.08
CA ALA A 244 8.42 -13.11 -3.68
C ALA A 244 9.41 -12.65 -2.61
N LEU A 245 9.58 -13.43 -1.55
CA LEU A 245 10.72 -13.27 -0.65
C LEU A 245 11.83 -14.18 -1.15
N THR A 246 12.97 -13.64 -1.57
CA THR A 246 14.07 -14.46 -2.09
C THR A 246 14.56 -15.42 -1.01
N ARG A 247 14.91 -16.64 -1.42
CA ARG A 247 15.33 -17.69 -0.49
C ARG A 247 16.70 -17.42 0.14
N GLU A 248 17.60 -16.79 -0.60
CA GLU A 248 18.98 -16.55 -0.17
C GLU A 248 19.07 -15.28 0.69
N THR A 249 18.60 -14.15 0.15
CA THR A 249 18.79 -12.83 0.75
C THR A 249 17.60 -12.34 1.59
N LEU A 250 16.41 -12.96 1.47
CA LEU A 250 15.15 -12.47 2.05
C LEU A 250 14.75 -11.08 1.52
N GLU A 251 15.24 -10.72 0.34
CA GLU A 251 14.83 -9.51 -0.35
C GLU A 251 13.43 -9.69 -0.94
N PRO A 252 12.53 -8.71 -0.77
CA PRO A 252 11.24 -8.71 -1.44
C PRO A 252 11.39 -8.31 -2.91
N VAL A 253 10.86 -9.14 -3.81
CA VAL A 253 10.85 -8.88 -5.27
C VAL A 253 9.43 -8.98 -5.78
N GLY A 254 8.92 -7.91 -6.40
CA GLY A 254 7.59 -7.90 -7.02
C GLY A 254 7.60 -8.68 -8.32
N LEU A 255 6.67 -9.63 -8.50
CA LEU A 255 6.53 -10.46 -9.70
C LEU A 255 5.08 -10.46 -10.21
N GLY A 256 4.93 -10.39 -11.53
CA GLY A 256 3.69 -10.69 -12.24
C GLY A 256 3.76 -12.07 -12.87
N PHE A 257 2.69 -12.85 -12.73
CA PHE A 257 2.57 -14.21 -13.26
C PHE A 257 1.64 -14.27 -14.46
N GLU A 258 1.79 -15.32 -15.27
CA GLU A 258 0.94 -15.60 -16.44
C GLU A 258 -0.57 -15.43 -16.13
N ARG A 259 -1.24 -14.55 -16.89
CA ARG A 259 -2.60 -14.08 -16.60
C ARG A 259 -3.65 -15.16 -16.39
N LEU A 260 -3.58 -16.24 -17.14
CA LEU A 260 -4.58 -17.32 -17.13
C LEU A 260 -4.17 -18.52 -16.28
N LYS A 261 -3.14 -18.37 -15.45
CA LYS A 261 -2.73 -19.39 -14.48
C LYS A 261 -3.25 -19.02 -13.09
N PRO A 262 -3.77 -20.01 -12.34
CA PRO A 262 -4.25 -19.75 -10.99
C PRO A 262 -3.10 -19.59 -9.99
N ALA A 263 -3.44 -19.11 -8.82
CA ALA A 263 -2.66 -19.28 -7.59
C ALA A 263 -3.50 -20.03 -6.56
N ARG A 264 -2.86 -20.75 -5.63
CA ARG A 264 -3.54 -21.20 -4.42
C ARG A 264 -3.40 -20.14 -3.33
N LEU A 265 -4.52 -19.71 -2.75
CA LEU A 265 -4.49 -18.81 -1.60
C LEU A 265 -4.29 -19.63 -0.34
N LEU A 266 -3.11 -19.52 0.29
CA LEU A 266 -2.71 -20.40 1.40
C LEU A 266 -3.23 -19.90 2.73
N ARG A 267 -3.05 -18.60 2.99
CA ARG A 267 -3.39 -17.94 4.26
C ARG A 267 -3.71 -16.48 4.03
N LEU A 268 -4.50 -15.90 4.92
CA LEU A 268 -4.85 -14.48 4.90
C LEU A 268 -4.81 -13.95 6.34
N TYR A 269 -4.13 -12.82 6.51
CA TYR A 269 -3.95 -12.16 7.81
C TYR A 269 -4.30 -10.68 7.67
N ARG A 270 -4.87 -10.08 8.71
CA ARG A 270 -4.83 -8.64 8.92
C ARG A 270 -3.65 -8.34 9.81
N VAL A 271 -2.77 -7.44 9.39
CA VAL A 271 -1.58 -7.09 10.15
C VAL A 271 -1.68 -5.68 10.69
N TRP A 272 -1.23 -5.49 11.94
CA TRP A 272 -1.08 -4.17 12.54
C TRP A 272 0.12 -3.47 11.93
N LEU A 273 -0.15 -2.75 10.84
CA LEU A 273 0.83 -1.93 10.16
C LEU A 273 0.22 -0.54 9.94
N PRO A 274 0.73 0.51 10.62
CA PRO A 274 0.14 1.84 10.59
C PRO A 274 -0.06 2.38 9.17
N TRP A 275 0.96 2.30 8.33
CA TRP A 275 0.94 2.90 7.01
C TRP A 275 1.58 1.96 6.00
N VAL A 276 0.83 1.58 4.97
CA VAL A 276 1.36 0.92 3.77
C VAL A 276 0.88 1.66 2.55
N TRP A 277 1.83 2.16 1.75
CA TRP A 277 1.50 2.68 0.44
C TRP A 277 1.12 1.53 -0.48
N LEU A 278 -0.08 1.60 -1.05
CA LEU A 278 -0.59 0.65 -2.03
C LEU A 278 -0.99 1.39 -3.31
N PRO A 279 -0.67 0.82 -4.48
CA PRO A 279 -1.21 1.32 -5.74
C PRO A 279 -2.71 0.99 -5.84
N LEU A 280 -3.51 1.87 -6.45
CA LEU A 280 -4.81 1.48 -7.01
C LEU A 280 -4.55 0.85 -8.38
N GLY A 281 -5.13 -0.31 -8.63
CA GLY A 281 -4.99 -0.98 -9.93
C GLY A 281 -4.89 -2.49 -9.80
N SER A 282 -4.20 -3.12 -10.73
CA SER A 282 -4.05 -4.58 -10.81
C SER A 282 -2.66 -4.96 -11.30
N ALA A 283 -2.39 -6.26 -11.46
CA ALA A 283 -1.08 -6.78 -11.82
C ALA A 283 -0.46 -6.18 -13.11
N THR A 284 -1.29 -5.73 -14.06
CA THR A 284 -0.85 -5.16 -15.34
C THR A 284 -0.65 -3.64 -15.34
N TYR A 285 -1.27 -2.93 -14.39
CA TYR A 285 -1.22 -1.48 -14.28
C TYR A 285 -1.15 -1.10 -12.81
N ILE A 286 -0.01 -0.56 -12.42
CA ILE A 286 0.27 -0.09 -11.06
C ILE A 286 0.11 1.43 -11.09
N GLY A 287 -0.98 1.93 -10.48
CA GLY A 287 -1.09 3.35 -10.18
C GLY A 287 0.14 3.85 -9.43
N GLY A 288 0.77 4.89 -9.97
CA GLY A 288 1.86 5.65 -9.38
C GLY A 288 1.38 6.73 -8.42
N ARG A 289 2.14 7.83 -8.32
CA ARG A 289 1.96 8.88 -7.30
C ARG A 289 0.54 9.47 -7.23
N ASN A 290 -0.21 9.48 -8.33
CA ASN A 290 -1.53 10.12 -8.40
C ASN A 290 -2.70 9.15 -8.16
N TYR A 291 -2.44 7.84 -8.22
CA TYR A 291 -3.45 6.80 -8.02
C TYR A 291 -2.98 5.76 -6.99
N GLY A 292 -2.15 6.19 -6.04
CA GLY A 292 -1.80 5.41 -4.84
C GLY A 292 -2.51 5.96 -3.61
N PHE A 293 -2.55 5.17 -2.55
CA PHE A 293 -3.10 5.57 -1.26
C PHE A 293 -2.36 4.85 -0.15
N TYR A 294 -2.50 5.37 1.08
CA TYR A 294 -2.03 4.64 2.25
C TYR A 294 -3.15 3.80 2.85
N ALA A 295 -2.94 2.50 2.95
CA ALA A 295 -3.81 1.61 3.71
C ALA A 295 -3.30 1.48 5.14
N HIS A 296 -4.21 1.64 6.09
CA HIS A 296 -3.98 1.25 7.46
C HIS A 296 -4.30 -0.23 7.66
N HIS A 297 -3.46 -0.91 8.42
CA HIS A 297 -3.60 -2.32 8.79
C HIS A 297 -4.06 -3.19 7.60
N PRO A 298 -3.23 -3.38 6.57
CA PRO A 298 -3.64 -4.07 5.37
C PRO A 298 -3.82 -5.58 5.61
N LEU A 299 -4.45 -6.23 4.64
CA LEU A 299 -4.45 -7.68 4.51
C LEU A 299 -3.13 -8.14 3.88
N VAL A 300 -2.53 -9.18 4.45
CA VAL A 300 -1.42 -9.92 3.85
C VAL A 300 -1.91 -11.32 3.47
N VAL A 301 -1.79 -11.64 2.20
CA VAL A 301 -2.26 -12.89 1.61
C VAL A 301 -1.04 -13.72 1.19
N LYS A 302 -0.88 -14.92 1.76
CA LYS A 302 0.14 -15.87 1.28
C LYS A 302 -0.39 -16.66 0.10
N LEU A 303 0.41 -16.75 -0.95
CA LEU A 303 0.02 -17.33 -2.23
C LEU A 303 1.00 -18.41 -2.66
N GLN A 304 0.50 -19.33 -3.48
CA GLN A 304 1.32 -20.24 -4.28
C GLN A 304 0.91 -20.10 -5.75
N PRO A 305 1.57 -19.21 -6.51
CA PRO A 305 1.33 -19.06 -7.94
C PRO A 305 1.67 -20.35 -8.69
N MET A 306 0.82 -20.77 -9.64
CA MET A 306 1.03 -21.98 -10.43
C MET A 306 1.54 -21.71 -11.85
N GLY A 307 1.64 -20.43 -12.24
CA GLY A 307 2.21 -20.00 -13.52
C GLY A 307 3.68 -19.63 -13.42
N LYS A 308 4.30 -19.35 -14.57
CA LYS A 308 5.61 -18.71 -14.62
C LYS A 308 5.51 -17.22 -14.29
N ALA A 309 6.59 -16.67 -13.74
CA ALA A 309 6.73 -15.22 -13.67
C ALA A 309 7.04 -14.68 -15.07
N VAL A 310 6.41 -13.57 -15.45
CA VAL A 310 6.51 -12.95 -16.78
C VAL A 310 6.85 -11.47 -16.73
N SER A 311 6.67 -10.84 -15.57
CA SER A 311 7.16 -9.49 -15.29
C SER A 311 7.67 -9.38 -13.85
N GLY A 312 8.43 -8.33 -13.54
CA GLY A 312 8.94 -8.07 -12.21
C GLY A 312 9.39 -6.63 -12.04
N MET A 313 9.34 -6.13 -10.81
CA MET A 313 9.79 -4.79 -10.42
C MET A 313 11.05 -4.94 -9.55
N MET A 314 12.04 -4.06 -9.75
CA MET A 314 13.46 -4.18 -9.32
C MET A 314 14.32 -4.92 -10.36
N PHE A 315 14.50 -4.25 -11.49
CA PHE A 315 15.49 -4.61 -12.51
C PHE A 315 16.88 -4.30 -11.94
N GLU A 316 17.81 -5.27 -12.04
CA GLU A 316 19.28 -5.16 -11.80
C GLU A 316 19.90 -6.09 -10.72
N SER A 317 19.24 -7.17 -10.27
CA SER A 317 19.95 -8.22 -9.50
C SER A 317 19.90 -9.59 -10.18
N GLN A 318 20.97 -10.37 -10.03
CA GLN A 318 21.02 -11.78 -10.47
C GLN A 318 19.92 -12.63 -9.80
N HIS A 319 19.44 -12.22 -8.63
CA HIS A 319 18.36 -12.90 -7.91
C HIS A 319 17.00 -12.79 -8.62
N THR A 320 16.73 -11.65 -9.26
CA THR A 320 15.47 -11.45 -10.02
C THR A 320 15.40 -12.39 -11.23
N TRP A 321 16.50 -12.56 -12.00
CA TRP A 321 16.52 -13.46 -13.16
C TRP A 321 16.22 -14.92 -12.79
N ARG A 322 16.81 -15.42 -11.70
CA ARG A 322 16.54 -16.76 -11.19
C ARG A 322 15.08 -16.96 -10.80
N LEU A 323 14.41 -15.91 -10.30
CA LEU A 323 12.98 -15.95 -10.01
C LEU A 323 12.11 -16.07 -11.27
N PHE A 324 12.54 -15.57 -12.43
CA PHE A 324 11.82 -15.77 -13.69
C PHE A 324 11.92 -17.21 -14.21
N GLU A 325 13.11 -17.80 -14.11
CA GLU A 325 13.35 -19.17 -14.59
C GLU A 325 12.65 -20.21 -13.73
N SER A 326 12.69 -20.05 -12.41
CA SER A 326 12.15 -21.03 -11.46
C SER A 326 11.69 -20.37 -10.15
N PRO A 327 10.57 -19.63 -10.16
CA PRO A 327 10.13 -18.83 -9.02
C PRO A 327 10.02 -19.67 -7.73
N GLN A 328 9.44 -20.87 -7.82
CA GLN A 328 9.21 -21.75 -6.67
C GLN A 328 10.51 -22.29 -6.05
N ARG A 329 11.60 -22.36 -6.81
CA ARG A 329 12.92 -22.80 -6.33
C ARG A 329 13.63 -21.66 -5.59
N HIS A 330 13.55 -20.46 -6.12
CA HIS A 330 14.34 -19.31 -5.67
C HIS A 330 13.60 -18.40 -4.69
N ALA A 331 12.28 -18.52 -4.57
CA ALA A 331 11.52 -17.88 -3.51
C ALA A 331 11.42 -18.79 -2.27
N LEU A 332 11.46 -18.18 -1.08
CA LEU A 332 11.01 -18.81 0.17
C LEU A 332 9.48 -18.96 0.18
N GLY A 333 8.78 -17.99 -0.40
CA GLY A 333 7.33 -17.98 -0.57
C GLY A 333 6.86 -16.67 -1.19
N PHE A 334 5.54 -16.58 -1.42
CA PHE A 334 4.92 -15.44 -2.08
C PHE A 334 3.83 -14.86 -1.21
N TYR A 335 3.70 -13.53 -1.24
CA TYR A 335 2.61 -12.84 -0.58
C TYR A 335 2.12 -11.65 -1.42
N ALA A 336 0.88 -11.23 -1.20
CA ALA A 336 0.33 -9.98 -1.71
C ALA A 336 -0.24 -9.16 -0.56
N VAL A 337 -0.28 -7.84 -0.73
CA VAL A 337 -0.82 -6.92 0.26
C VAL A 337 -2.03 -6.21 -0.36
N HIS A 338 -3.15 -6.18 0.37
CA HIS A 338 -4.39 -5.54 -0.05
C HIS A 338 -4.92 -4.64 1.06
N ALA A 339 -5.61 -3.56 0.70
CA ALA A 339 -6.18 -2.66 1.69
C ALA A 339 -7.26 -3.35 2.54
N ASP A 340 -8.21 -4.00 1.89
CA ASP A 340 -9.32 -4.72 2.53
C ASP A 340 -10.01 -5.68 1.56
N ALA A 341 -11.16 -6.22 1.95
CA ALA A 341 -12.00 -7.11 1.16
C ALA A 341 -12.25 -6.61 -0.26
N TRP A 342 -12.61 -5.33 -0.45
CA TRP A 342 -12.91 -4.79 -1.78
C TRP A 342 -11.73 -4.89 -2.74
N ASP A 343 -10.51 -4.67 -2.25
CA ASP A 343 -9.28 -4.67 -3.01
C ASP A 343 -8.85 -6.12 -3.34
N LEU A 344 -8.88 -7.00 -2.33
CA LEU A 344 -8.65 -8.43 -2.51
C LEU A 344 -9.63 -9.05 -3.51
N GLU A 345 -10.90 -8.70 -3.40
CA GLU A 345 -11.93 -9.22 -4.30
C GLU A 345 -11.74 -8.69 -5.71
N ARG A 346 -11.26 -7.46 -5.91
CA ARG A 346 -10.87 -6.97 -7.24
C ARG A 346 -9.66 -7.69 -7.80
N ALA A 347 -8.68 -8.02 -6.97
CA ALA A 347 -7.52 -8.77 -7.42
C ALA A 347 -7.91 -10.19 -7.86
N TYR A 348 -8.78 -10.86 -7.10
CA TYR A 348 -9.01 -12.30 -7.26
C TYR A 348 -10.45 -12.71 -7.60
N SER A 349 -10.55 -13.80 -8.36
CA SER A 349 -11.77 -14.52 -8.67
C SER A 349 -11.64 -15.97 -8.19
N LEU A 350 -12.67 -16.49 -7.52
CA LEU A 350 -12.82 -17.94 -7.26
C LEU A 350 -13.36 -18.70 -8.48
N GLN A 351 -13.89 -17.98 -9.47
CA GLN A 351 -14.43 -18.58 -10.68
C GLN A 351 -13.32 -18.76 -11.71
N ASN A 352 -13.26 -19.96 -12.27
CA ASN A 352 -12.37 -20.30 -13.36
C ASN A 352 -12.73 -19.47 -14.61
N PRO A 353 -11.80 -18.66 -15.16
CA PRO A 353 -12.08 -17.84 -16.33
C PRO A 353 -12.37 -18.65 -17.59
N PHE A 354 -11.87 -19.89 -17.70
CA PHE A 354 -12.18 -20.78 -18.82
C PHE A 354 -13.65 -21.21 -18.83
N GLU A 355 -14.22 -21.50 -17.65
CA GLU A 355 -15.64 -21.79 -17.51
C GLU A 355 -16.51 -20.55 -17.75
N LEU A 356 -16.10 -19.40 -17.19
CA LEU A 356 -16.75 -18.12 -17.45
C LEU A 356 -16.80 -17.80 -18.95
N SER A 357 -15.72 -18.08 -19.68
CA SER A 357 -15.61 -17.76 -21.10
C SER A 357 -16.63 -18.46 -22.00
N LYS A 358 -17.27 -19.55 -21.52
CA LYS A 358 -18.32 -20.26 -22.26
C LYS A 358 -19.55 -19.39 -22.50
N ARG A 359 -19.84 -18.42 -21.62
CA ARG A 359 -20.98 -17.50 -21.76
C ARG A 359 -20.70 -16.26 -22.61
N TRP A 360 -19.45 -16.02 -22.96
CA TRP A 360 -19.03 -14.83 -23.70
C TRP A 360 -19.27 -15.00 -25.20
N SER A 361 -19.33 -13.89 -25.94
CA SER A 361 -19.33 -13.92 -27.40
C SER A 361 -17.99 -14.44 -27.97
N ALA A 362 -17.97 -14.84 -29.24
CA ALA A 362 -16.73 -15.24 -29.91
C ALA A 362 -15.68 -14.11 -29.90
N ARG A 363 -16.13 -12.85 -30.05
CA ARG A 363 -15.28 -11.66 -29.99
C ARG A 363 -14.66 -11.48 -28.60
N GLU A 364 -15.47 -11.55 -27.55
CA GLU A 364 -14.99 -11.45 -26.17
C GLU A 364 -14.01 -12.58 -25.81
N ARG A 365 -14.28 -13.83 -26.24
CA ARG A 365 -13.34 -14.94 -26.05
C ARG A 365 -12.01 -14.69 -26.76
N ARG A 366 -12.02 -14.14 -27.98
CA ARG A 366 -10.81 -13.81 -28.72
C ARG A 366 -10.01 -12.74 -27.99
N ALA A 367 -10.64 -11.61 -27.66
CA ALA A 367 -10.02 -10.51 -26.91
C ALA A 367 -9.43 -10.99 -25.58
N TRP A 368 -10.19 -11.77 -24.82
CA TRP A 368 -9.72 -12.35 -23.57
C TRP A 368 -8.52 -13.30 -23.75
N ARG A 369 -8.44 -14.07 -24.84
CA ARG A 369 -7.31 -14.98 -25.09
C ARG A 369 -6.07 -14.23 -25.53
N THR A 370 -6.21 -13.28 -26.46
CA THR A 370 -5.08 -12.50 -26.99
C THR A 370 -4.57 -11.46 -25.99
N GLY A 371 -5.42 -11.02 -25.06
CA GLY A 371 -5.11 -9.90 -24.17
C GLY A 371 -5.27 -8.54 -24.84
N GLU A 372 -5.91 -8.48 -26.00
CA GLU A 372 -6.13 -7.24 -26.74
C GLU A 372 -7.57 -6.76 -26.56
N PRO A 373 -7.79 -5.47 -26.22
CA PRO A 373 -9.14 -4.91 -26.17
C PRO A 373 -9.79 -4.92 -27.55
N ALA A 374 -11.11 -5.04 -27.58
CA ALA A 374 -11.90 -5.01 -28.81
C ALA A 374 -13.24 -4.31 -28.58
N GLU A 375 -13.76 -3.62 -29.60
CA GLU A 375 -15.06 -2.96 -29.50
C GLU A 375 -16.19 -3.96 -29.21
N GLY A 376 -17.07 -3.60 -28.28
CA GLY A 376 -18.21 -4.40 -27.85
C GLY A 376 -17.92 -5.39 -26.73
N ILE A 377 -16.69 -5.48 -26.21
CA ILE A 377 -16.43 -6.32 -25.03
C ILE A 377 -17.03 -5.69 -23.77
N SER A 378 -17.44 -6.52 -22.82
CA SER A 378 -17.93 -6.05 -21.52
C SER A 378 -16.81 -5.61 -20.59
N HIS A 379 -17.16 -4.84 -19.54
CA HIS A 379 -16.25 -4.50 -18.44
C HIS A 379 -15.59 -5.73 -17.81
N GLU A 380 -16.32 -6.84 -17.67
CA GLU A 380 -15.75 -8.08 -17.09
C GLU A 380 -14.63 -8.65 -17.96
N VAL A 381 -14.82 -8.68 -19.29
CA VAL A 381 -13.82 -9.17 -20.22
C VAL A 381 -12.60 -8.26 -20.22
N LEU A 382 -12.80 -6.93 -20.21
CA LEU A 382 -11.68 -6.00 -20.09
C LEU A 382 -10.94 -6.17 -18.75
N ALA A 383 -11.66 -6.39 -17.64
CA ALA A 383 -11.03 -6.65 -16.35
C ALA A 383 -10.22 -7.95 -16.33
N TRP A 384 -10.64 -8.97 -17.08
CA TRP A 384 -9.81 -10.17 -17.23
C TRP A 384 -8.58 -9.97 -18.10
N ILE A 385 -8.55 -8.92 -18.94
CA ILE A 385 -7.42 -8.56 -19.79
C ILE A 385 -6.45 -7.66 -19.00
N GLN A 386 -6.94 -6.53 -18.50
CA GLN A 386 -6.13 -5.45 -17.90
C GLN A 386 -6.20 -5.37 -16.38
N GLY A 387 -7.12 -6.10 -15.75
CA GLY A 387 -7.51 -5.94 -14.35
C GLY A 387 -8.51 -4.81 -14.12
N TRP A 388 -8.81 -4.47 -12.86
CA TRP A 388 -9.76 -3.39 -12.54
C TRP A 388 -9.08 -2.01 -12.58
N PRO A 389 -9.80 -0.93 -12.96
CA PRO A 389 -9.21 0.40 -13.15
C PRO A 389 -8.65 1.01 -11.87
N CYS A 390 -7.77 2.00 -11.99
CA CYS A 390 -7.07 2.63 -10.85
C CYS A 390 -7.95 3.60 -10.02
N ILE A 391 -9.23 3.26 -9.84
CA ILE A 391 -10.25 4.07 -9.15
C ILE A 391 -10.80 3.25 -7.99
N TYR A 392 -11.01 3.86 -6.83
CA TYR A 392 -11.63 3.18 -5.68
C TYR A 392 -13.08 2.76 -5.99
N GLY A 393 -13.49 1.60 -5.46
CA GLY A 393 -14.85 1.09 -5.61
C GLY A 393 -14.88 -0.43 -5.74
N THR A 394 -16.06 -1.01 -5.50
CA THR A 394 -16.36 -2.43 -5.71
C THR A 394 -16.49 -2.75 -7.20
N LYS A 395 -16.39 -4.04 -7.57
CA LYS A 395 -16.61 -4.48 -8.96
C LYS A 395 -17.94 -4.03 -9.53
N GLN A 396 -18.99 -3.97 -8.71
CA GLN A 396 -20.33 -3.58 -9.17
C GLN A 396 -20.41 -2.08 -9.46
N GLU A 397 -19.83 -1.25 -8.60
CA GLU A 397 -19.77 0.20 -8.82
C GLU A 397 -18.93 0.53 -10.06
N LEU A 398 -17.78 -0.12 -10.22
CA LEU A 398 -16.91 0.13 -11.37
C LEU A 398 -17.56 -0.25 -12.71
N LYS A 399 -18.38 -1.31 -12.75
CA LYS A 399 -19.14 -1.70 -13.95
C LYS A 399 -20.21 -0.68 -14.37
N ARG A 400 -20.55 0.29 -13.51
CA ARG A 400 -21.50 1.37 -13.82
C ARG A 400 -20.83 2.60 -14.43
N LEU A 401 -19.49 2.64 -14.44
CA LEU A 401 -18.75 3.77 -14.98
C LEU A 401 -18.63 3.66 -16.50
N ASP A 402 -18.85 4.79 -17.17
CA ASP A 402 -18.67 4.93 -18.62
C ASP A 402 -17.21 5.19 -19.01
N LYS A 403 -16.33 5.44 -18.04
CA LYS A 403 -14.88 5.66 -18.25
C LYS A 403 -14.08 4.92 -17.20
N TRP A 404 -13.10 4.14 -17.66
CA TRP A 404 -12.08 3.50 -16.85
C TRP A 404 -10.72 4.08 -17.18
N ILE A 405 -9.94 4.43 -16.16
CA ILE A 405 -8.59 4.98 -16.28
C ILE A 405 -7.61 4.00 -15.64
N TYR A 406 -6.53 3.74 -16.34
CA TYR A 406 -5.39 2.95 -15.86
C TYR A 406 -4.14 3.82 -15.98
N GLU A 407 -3.41 3.99 -14.90
CA GLU A 407 -2.13 4.70 -14.95
C GLU A 407 -1.00 3.68 -15.17
N ASN A 408 -0.16 3.96 -16.16
CA ASN A 408 1.09 3.26 -16.44
C ASN A 408 2.17 4.32 -16.56
N VAL A 409 2.84 4.66 -15.45
CA VAL A 409 3.81 5.77 -15.41
C VAL A 409 4.77 5.70 -16.61
N PRO A 410 4.87 6.75 -17.47
CA PRO A 410 4.32 8.11 -17.31
C PRO A 410 2.97 8.39 -18.00
N PHE A 411 2.28 7.39 -18.55
CA PHE A 411 1.10 7.54 -19.40
C PHE A 411 -0.20 7.01 -18.77
N GLU A 412 -1.34 7.59 -19.13
CA GLU A 412 -2.66 7.09 -18.75
C GLU A 412 -3.33 6.39 -19.93
N ALA A 413 -3.81 5.16 -19.71
CA ALA A 413 -4.69 4.47 -20.63
C ALA A 413 -6.15 4.66 -20.23
N GLU A 414 -6.98 5.02 -21.19
CA GLU A 414 -8.39 5.32 -21.00
C GLU A 414 -9.27 4.36 -21.80
N PHE A 415 -10.35 3.86 -21.19
CA PHE A 415 -11.31 2.97 -21.82
C PHE A 415 -12.72 3.53 -21.60
N PHE A 416 -13.48 3.66 -22.69
CA PHE A 416 -14.79 4.30 -22.71
C PHE A 416 -15.87 3.27 -23.03
N PHE A 417 -16.95 3.31 -22.26
CA PHE A 417 -18.06 2.38 -22.35
C PHE A 417 -19.35 3.12 -22.70
N ARG A 418 -20.23 2.43 -23.43
CA ARG A 418 -21.61 2.86 -23.65
C ARG A 418 -22.50 1.64 -23.45
N ASN A 419 -23.52 1.75 -22.60
CA ASN A 419 -24.42 0.64 -22.26
C ASN A 419 -23.67 -0.63 -21.80
N GLY A 420 -22.59 -0.46 -21.03
CA GLY A 420 -21.78 -1.58 -20.51
C GLY A 420 -20.84 -2.25 -21.53
N ARG A 421 -20.65 -1.65 -22.71
CA ARG A 421 -19.83 -2.17 -23.81
C ARG A 421 -18.72 -1.19 -24.17
N LEU A 422 -17.50 -1.70 -24.35
CA LEU A 422 -16.35 -0.90 -24.75
C LEU A 422 -16.58 -0.34 -26.16
N VAL A 423 -16.48 0.98 -26.32
CA VAL A 423 -16.68 1.66 -27.62
C VAL A 423 -15.43 2.36 -28.13
N ARG A 424 -14.52 2.72 -27.22
CA ARG A 424 -13.26 3.39 -27.54
C ARG A 424 -12.24 3.14 -26.45
N TRP A 425 -10.97 3.14 -26.80
CA TRP A 425 -9.88 3.22 -25.85
C TRP A 425 -8.75 4.07 -26.41
N ASN A 426 -7.95 4.62 -25.51
CA ASN A 426 -6.72 5.35 -25.82
C ASN A 426 -5.63 4.72 -24.95
N ILE A 427 -4.67 4.06 -25.58
CA ILE A 427 -3.49 3.51 -24.90
C ILE A 427 -2.31 4.25 -25.54
N PRO A 428 -1.61 5.13 -24.80
CA PRO A 428 -0.46 5.83 -25.35
C PRO A 428 0.62 4.83 -25.75
N ASP A 429 1.25 5.07 -26.90
CA ASP A 429 2.41 4.30 -27.32
C ASP A 429 3.52 4.48 -26.28
N LEU A 430 4.04 3.37 -25.76
CA LEU A 430 5.25 3.41 -24.94
C LEU A 430 6.42 3.74 -25.90
N PRO A 431 7.27 4.75 -25.57
CA PRO A 431 8.40 5.12 -26.41
C PRO A 431 9.46 4.02 -26.51
#